data_AF-A0A8E6B6H8-F1
#
_entry.id   AF-A0A8E6B6H8-F1
#
_cell.length_a   1.000
_cell.length_b   1.000
_cell.length_c   1.000
_cell.angle_alpha   90.00
_cell.angle_beta   90.00
_cell.angle_gamma   90.00
#
_symmetry.space_group_name_H-M   'P 1'
#
loop_
_entity.id
_entity.type
_entity.pdbx_description
1 polymer ?
#
loop_
_entity_poly.entity_id
_entity_poly.type
_entity_poly.pdbx_seq_one_letter_code
_entity_poly.pdbx_strand_id
1 'polypeptide(L)'
;MGTIAKMFVFALLGAALGSDHLVADDATRPDLKPLLGEVRKLVEKYYPKAKVTLKDQTIHFEFNTRKFMIHEPLLTGEWQDAVETVGPQKGGIWGEIELCPGRYEGMLALPQTFDKRYFTQKLTFSYSEKLHHYLHIQLEYPRNTPKDFIEEFEALMNKFDAYVIVKGK
;
A
#
# COMPACT_ATOMS: atom_id res chain seq x y z
N MET A 1 -17.41 -64.76 -5.03
CA MET A 1 -18.43 -63.68 -4.93
C MET A 1 -17.66 -62.38 -5.12
N GLY A 2 -17.53 -61.87 -6.36
CA GLY A 2 -18.50 -60.98 -7.00
C GLY A 2 -18.37 -59.59 -6.36
N THR A 3 -17.89 -58.53 -7.01
CA THR A 3 -18.51 -57.91 -8.19
C THR A 3 -17.53 -56.97 -8.93
N ILE A 4 -17.79 -56.91 -10.23
CA ILE A 4 -17.26 -56.20 -11.40
C ILE A 4 -17.07 -54.67 -11.29
N ALA A 5 -15.91 -54.24 -11.82
CA ALA A 5 -15.58 -53.07 -12.66
C ALA A 5 -16.28 -51.70 -12.50
N LYS A 6 -15.46 -50.65 -12.60
CA LYS A 6 -15.61 -49.62 -13.65
C LYS A 6 -14.30 -48.86 -13.87
N MET A 7 -13.76 -48.99 -15.08
CA MET A 7 -12.83 -48.05 -15.70
C MET A 7 -13.47 -46.66 -15.73
N PHE A 8 -12.71 -45.63 -15.40
CA PHE A 8 -12.85 -44.31 -16.02
C PHE A 8 -11.45 -43.78 -16.32
N VAL A 9 -11.05 -43.95 -17.58
CA VAL A 9 -9.98 -43.17 -18.20
C VAL A 9 -10.60 -41.83 -18.58
N PHE A 10 -10.21 -40.76 -17.89
CA PHE A 10 -10.45 -39.40 -18.37
C PHE A 10 -9.15 -38.89 -18.98
N ALA A 11 -9.10 -38.94 -20.31
CA ALA A 11 -8.25 -38.07 -21.11
C ALA A 11 -9.02 -36.75 -21.32
N LEU A 12 -8.47 -35.65 -20.82
CA LEU A 12 -8.82 -34.28 -21.19
C LEU A 12 -7.48 -33.56 -21.36
N LEU A 13 -6.95 -33.54 -22.58
CA LEU A 13 -7.09 -32.44 -23.56
C LEU A 13 -6.49 -31.14 -23.03
N GLY A 14 -5.39 -30.74 -23.67
CA GLY A 14 -4.62 -29.57 -23.30
C GLY A 14 -5.41 -28.27 -23.37
N ALA A 15 -5.16 -27.43 -22.38
CA ALA A 15 -5.14 -25.99 -22.55
C ALA A 15 -3.83 -25.52 -21.90
N ALA A 16 -2.81 -25.33 -22.72
CA ALA A 16 -1.74 -24.41 -22.38
C ALA A 16 -2.40 -23.02 -22.28
N LEU A 17 -2.86 -22.67 -21.08
CA LEU A 17 -3.25 -21.30 -20.78
C LEU A 17 -1.94 -20.50 -20.76
N GLY A 18 -1.67 -19.88 -21.91
CA GLY A 18 -0.63 -18.89 -22.05
C GLY A 18 -0.73 -17.91 -20.90
N SER A 19 0.36 -17.82 -20.13
CA SER A 19 0.56 -16.78 -19.14
C SER A 19 0.92 -15.47 -19.86
N ASP A 20 0.08 -15.05 -20.80
CA ASP A 20 0.14 -13.73 -21.42
C ASP A 20 -0.68 -12.78 -20.54
N HIS A 21 -0.14 -12.47 -19.37
CA HIS A 21 -0.55 -11.28 -18.64
C HIS A 21 0.64 -10.34 -18.41
N LEU A 22 0.86 -9.56 -19.48
CA LEU A 22 1.10 -8.12 -19.47
C LEU A 22 2.28 -7.67 -18.60
N VAL A 23 3.47 -7.81 -19.20
CA VAL A 23 4.50 -6.80 -19.04
C VAL A 23 3.90 -5.49 -19.54
N ALA A 24 3.31 -4.71 -18.63
CA ALA A 24 2.88 -3.35 -18.92
C ALA A 24 4.11 -2.59 -19.42
N ASP A 25 4.04 -2.20 -20.68
CA ASP A 25 5.01 -1.43 -21.45
C ASP A 25 5.61 -0.30 -20.57
N ASP A 26 6.91 -0.38 -20.33
CA ASP A 26 7.65 0.53 -19.44
C ASP A 26 7.63 1.99 -19.97
N ALA A 27 7.16 2.20 -21.20
CA ALA A 27 7.14 3.49 -21.89
C ALA A 27 6.02 4.47 -21.43
N THR A 28 5.01 4.03 -20.68
CA THR A 28 3.84 4.87 -20.31
C THR A 28 3.59 5.03 -18.81
N ARG A 29 4.49 4.53 -17.95
CA ARG A 29 4.30 4.62 -16.49
C ARG A 29 4.35 6.08 -16.01
N PRO A 30 3.42 6.52 -15.15
CA PRO A 30 3.48 7.84 -14.55
C PRO A 30 4.80 8.05 -13.79
N ASP A 31 5.39 9.22 -13.94
CA ASP A 31 6.59 9.64 -13.22
C ASP A 31 6.22 10.23 -11.86
N LEU A 32 6.55 9.49 -10.80
CA LEU A 32 6.34 9.87 -9.41
C LEU A 32 7.49 10.72 -8.84
N LYS A 33 8.58 10.96 -9.58
CA LYS A 33 9.72 11.73 -9.05
C LYS A 33 9.35 13.11 -8.50
N PRO A 34 8.43 13.89 -9.11
CA PRO A 34 8.03 15.17 -8.52
C PRO A 34 7.24 14.97 -7.21
N LEU A 35 6.30 14.01 -7.16
CA LEU A 35 5.58 13.66 -5.93
C LEU A 35 6.53 13.17 -4.83
N LEU A 36 7.50 12.32 -5.17
CA LEU A 36 8.57 11.89 -4.26
C LEU A 36 9.33 13.08 -3.67
N GLY A 37 9.60 14.11 -4.49
CA GLY A 37 10.23 15.35 -4.03
C GLY A 37 9.42 16.07 -2.95
N GLU A 38 8.11 16.20 -3.16
CA GLU A 38 7.22 16.84 -2.18
C GLU A 38 7.02 15.98 -0.92
N VAL A 39 6.85 14.67 -1.08
CA VAL A 39 6.78 13.72 0.05
C VAL A 39 8.07 13.81 0.87
N ARG A 40 9.23 13.80 0.21
CA ARG A 40 10.53 13.92 0.89
C ARG A 40 10.63 15.23 1.68
N LYS A 41 10.32 16.37 1.06
CA LYS A 41 10.34 17.68 1.74
C LYS A 41 9.48 17.69 3.01
N LEU A 42 8.25 17.16 2.90
CA LEU A 42 7.34 17.09 4.02
C LEU A 42 7.83 16.13 5.11
N VAL A 43 8.24 14.92 4.74
CA VAL A 43 8.71 13.91 5.71
C VAL A 43 9.98 14.41 6.40
N GLU A 44 10.96 14.96 5.68
CA GLU A 44 12.22 15.45 6.26
C GLU A 44 12.03 16.71 7.12
N LYS A 45 10.97 17.52 6.89
CA LYS A 45 10.59 18.63 7.78
C LYS A 45 10.27 18.15 9.21
N TYR A 46 9.58 17.01 9.34
CA TYR A 46 9.17 16.46 10.64
C TYR A 46 10.10 15.36 11.16
N TYR A 47 10.77 14.66 10.25
CA TYR A 47 11.66 13.52 10.51
C TYR A 47 12.96 13.67 9.70
N PRO A 48 13.90 14.55 10.11
CA PRO A 48 15.08 14.91 9.31
C PRO A 48 16.04 13.77 8.95
N LYS A 49 15.90 12.62 9.62
CA LYS A 49 16.71 11.42 9.41
C LYS A 49 15.92 10.29 8.74
N ALA A 50 14.71 10.58 8.25
CA ALA A 50 13.91 9.59 7.56
C ALA A 50 14.58 9.17 6.26
N LYS A 51 14.47 7.88 5.97
CA LYS A 51 14.79 7.34 4.66
C LYS A 51 13.55 7.48 3.80
N VAL A 52 13.68 8.04 2.60
CA VAL A 52 12.61 8.15 1.61
C VAL A 52 13.11 7.57 0.30
N THR A 53 12.39 6.61 -0.27
CA THR A 53 12.77 5.87 -1.48
C THR A 53 11.59 5.72 -2.42
N LEU A 54 11.85 5.68 -3.73
CA LEU A 54 10.89 5.31 -4.76
C LEU A 54 11.34 4.00 -5.38
N LYS A 55 10.46 3.01 -5.39
CA LYS A 55 10.64 1.75 -6.10
C LYS A 55 9.37 1.49 -6.91
N ASP A 56 9.53 1.28 -8.22
CA ASP A 56 8.41 1.08 -9.14
C ASP A 56 7.40 2.26 -9.10
N GLN A 57 6.19 2.04 -8.61
CA GLN A 57 5.15 3.07 -8.43
C GLN A 57 4.85 3.32 -6.94
N THR A 58 5.79 2.96 -6.06
CA THR A 58 5.63 3.02 -4.61
C THR A 58 6.68 3.91 -3.97
N ILE A 59 6.23 4.97 -3.31
CA ILE A 59 7.05 5.80 -2.43
C ILE A 59 6.99 5.19 -1.03
N HIS A 60 8.15 4.80 -0.51
CA HIS A 60 8.33 4.32 0.85
C HIS A 60 9.08 5.35 1.68
N PHE A 61 8.64 5.57 2.92
CA PHE A 61 9.42 6.32 3.90
C PHE A 61 9.37 5.71 5.28
N GLU A 62 10.48 5.80 5.99
CA GLU A 62 10.59 5.28 7.35
C GLU A 62 11.61 6.05 8.19
N PHE A 63 11.34 6.12 9.49
CA PHE A 63 12.27 6.61 10.49
C PHE A 63 12.01 5.92 11.83
N ASN A 64 13.08 5.51 12.51
CA ASN A 64 13.02 4.94 13.85
C ASN A 64 11.99 3.79 13.98
N THR A 65 12.06 2.85 13.04
CA THR A 65 11.18 1.68 12.97
C THR A 65 11.82 0.47 13.66
N ARG A 66 10.98 -0.48 14.09
CA ARG A 66 11.41 -1.78 14.62
C ARG A 66 10.35 -2.83 14.32
N LYS A 67 10.72 -4.09 14.57
CA LYS A 67 9.78 -5.21 14.58
C LYS A 67 8.97 -5.22 15.88
N PHE A 68 7.67 -5.49 15.74
CA PHE A 68 6.71 -5.71 16.82
C PHE A 68 6.00 -7.03 16.62
N MET A 69 5.67 -7.71 17.72
CA MET A 69 4.75 -8.85 17.70
C MET A 69 3.33 -8.31 17.88
N ILE A 70 2.55 -8.29 16.81
CA ILE A 70 1.19 -7.73 16.80
C ILE A 70 0.19 -8.88 16.86
N HIS A 71 -0.72 -8.77 17.83
CA HIS A 71 -1.89 -9.64 17.95
C HIS A 71 -3.10 -8.89 17.44
N GLU A 72 -3.81 -9.46 16.47
CA GLU A 72 -5.04 -8.88 15.94
C GLU A 72 -6.21 -9.83 16.14
N PRO A 73 -7.40 -9.32 16.51
CA PRO A 73 -8.58 -10.15 16.52
C PRO A 73 -8.99 -10.51 15.09
N LEU A 74 -9.38 -11.76 14.88
CA LEU A 74 -10.13 -12.20 13.71
C LEU A 74 -11.51 -11.56 13.70
N LEU A 75 -12.14 -11.55 12.52
CA LEU A 75 -13.55 -11.15 12.37
C LEU A 75 -14.51 -12.03 13.20
N THR A 76 -14.08 -13.22 13.59
CA THR A 76 -14.80 -14.13 14.49
C THR A 76 -14.71 -13.74 15.97
N GLY A 77 -13.84 -12.78 16.32
CA GLY A 77 -13.53 -12.38 17.69
C GLY A 77 -12.42 -13.21 18.37
N GLU A 78 -11.93 -14.27 17.71
CA GLU A 78 -10.76 -15.03 18.16
C GLU A 78 -9.47 -14.24 17.96
N TRP A 79 -8.45 -14.46 18.79
CA TRP A 79 -7.16 -13.79 18.62
C TRP A 79 -6.24 -14.58 17.69
N GLN A 80 -5.62 -13.90 16.73
CA GLN A 80 -4.59 -14.51 15.89
C GLN A 80 -3.29 -14.69 16.67
N ASP A 81 -2.49 -15.67 16.25
CA ASP A 81 -1.09 -15.75 16.62
C ASP A 81 -0.37 -14.45 16.26
N ALA A 82 0.59 -14.05 17.10
CA ALA A 82 1.31 -12.82 16.84
C ALA A 82 2.11 -12.91 15.55
N VAL A 83 1.94 -11.91 14.70
CA VAL A 83 2.74 -11.74 13.49
C VAL A 83 3.79 -10.67 13.75
N GLU A 84 5.00 -10.91 13.23
CA GLU A 84 6.06 -9.91 13.26
C GLU A 84 5.80 -8.85 12.19
N THR A 85 5.59 -7.61 12.62
CA THR A 85 5.30 -6.47 11.75
C THR A 85 6.29 -5.34 12.03
N VAL A 86 6.82 -4.72 10.98
CA VAL A 86 7.64 -3.51 11.11
C VAL A 86 6.71 -2.32 11.34
N GLY A 87 7.02 -1.48 12.33
CA GLY A 87 6.29 -0.24 12.56
C GLY A 87 7.14 0.80 13.29
N PRO A 88 6.63 2.02 13.46
CA PRO A 88 7.37 3.12 14.07
C PRO A 88 7.43 3.00 15.60
N GLN A 89 8.57 3.37 16.17
CA GLN A 89 8.70 3.65 17.60
C GLN A 89 8.30 5.09 17.91
N LYS A 90 8.32 5.47 19.20
CA LYS A 90 8.10 6.86 19.63
C LYS A 90 9.01 7.82 18.82
N GLY A 91 8.39 8.81 18.19
CA GLY A 91 9.08 9.79 17.34
C GLY A 91 9.52 9.24 15.97
N GLY A 92 9.10 8.03 15.61
CA GLY A 92 9.29 7.44 14.28
C GLY A 92 8.08 7.64 13.37
N ILE A 93 8.25 7.21 12.12
CA ILE A 93 7.20 7.16 11.11
C ILE A 93 7.46 5.98 10.17
N TRP A 94 6.41 5.41 9.61
CA TRP A 94 6.51 4.46 8.51
C TRP A 94 5.36 4.74 7.54
N GLY A 95 5.60 4.69 6.23
CA GLY A 95 4.52 4.86 5.28
C GLY A 95 4.87 4.41 3.87
N GLU A 96 3.84 3.92 3.19
CA GLU A 96 3.87 3.53 1.79
C GLU A 96 2.75 4.24 1.03
N ILE A 97 3.10 4.75 -0.15
CA ILE A 97 2.19 5.42 -1.08
C ILE A 97 2.38 4.75 -2.43
N GLU A 98 1.40 3.99 -2.87
CA GLU A 98 1.42 3.29 -4.15
C GLU A 98 0.47 3.98 -5.14
N LEU A 99 0.94 4.28 -6.35
CA LEU A 99 0.09 4.77 -7.43
C LEU A 99 -0.52 3.59 -8.18
N CYS A 100 -1.84 3.48 -8.11
CA CYS A 100 -2.62 2.41 -8.73
C CYS A 100 -3.45 2.95 -9.91
N PRO A 101 -3.53 2.23 -11.04
CA PRO A 101 -4.39 2.61 -12.15
C PRO A 101 -5.87 2.43 -11.79
N GLY A 102 -6.72 3.27 -12.38
CA GLY A 102 -8.17 3.16 -12.23
C GLY A 102 -8.71 3.82 -10.97
N ARG A 103 -9.90 3.36 -10.58
CA ARG A 103 -10.58 3.73 -9.33
C ARG A 103 -10.29 2.66 -8.27
N TYR A 104 -10.38 3.06 -7.02
CA TYR A 104 -10.32 2.10 -5.92
C TYR A 104 -11.61 1.26 -5.89
N GLU A 105 -11.45 -0.05 -6.06
CA GLU A 105 -12.55 -1.06 -6.01
C GLU A 105 -12.33 -2.08 -4.88
N GLY A 106 -11.46 -1.75 -3.92
CA GLY A 106 -11.14 -2.65 -2.81
C GLY A 106 -12.30 -2.83 -1.84
N MET A 107 -12.28 -3.93 -1.10
CA MET A 107 -13.36 -4.31 -0.17
C MET A 107 -13.46 -3.42 1.06
N LEU A 108 -12.37 -2.72 1.44
CA LEU A 108 -12.37 -1.86 2.62
C LEU A 108 -13.03 -0.52 2.31
N ALA A 109 -13.98 -0.10 3.15
CA ALA A 109 -14.50 1.26 3.16
C ALA A 109 -13.47 2.20 3.79
N LEU A 110 -12.62 2.82 2.96
CA LEU A 110 -11.56 3.75 3.36
C LEU A 110 -12.08 5.21 3.40
N PRO A 111 -11.50 6.09 4.25
CA PRO A 111 -10.35 5.87 5.13
C PRO A 111 -10.67 5.05 6.38
N GLN A 112 -9.69 4.30 6.89
CA GLN A 112 -9.77 3.59 8.17
C GLN A 112 -8.54 3.83 9.04
N THR A 113 -8.70 3.66 10.34
CA THR A 113 -7.62 3.79 11.31
C THR A 113 -7.71 2.64 12.30
N PHE A 114 -6.58 1.98 12.53
CA PHE A 114 -6.44 0.82 13.39
C PHE A 114 -5.46 1.15 14.51
N ASP A 115 -5.86 0.88 15.76
CA ASP A 115 -4.92 0.87 16.88
C ASP A 115 -4.20 -0.48 16.91
N LYS A 116 -2.94 -0.49 16.47
CA LYS A 116 -2.08 -1.69 16.45
C LYS A 116 -1.34 -1.89 17.77
N ARG A 117 -1.89 -1.36 18.88
CA ARG A 117 -1.34 -1.34 20.25
C ARG A 117 -0.09 -0.48 20.43
N TYR A 118 0.87 -0.58 19.52
CA TYR A 118 2.17 0.11 19.58
C TYR A 118 2.17 1.42 18.78
N PHE A 119 1.38 1.47 17.72
CA PHE A 119 1.24 2.60 16.82
C PHE A 119 -0.15 2.59 16.20
N THR A 120 -0.49 3.68 15.54
CA THR A 120 -1.71 3.82 14.75
C THR A 120 -1.37 3.52 13.29
N GLN A 121 -2.14 2.64 12.66
CA GLN A 121 -2.10 2.42 11.21
C GLN A 121 -3.30 3.13 10.59
N LYS A 122 -3.06 4.00 9.62
CA LYS A 122 -4.09 4.67 8.83
C LYS A 122 -4.01 4.18 7.39
N LEU A 123 -5.12 3.66 6.89
CA LEU A 123 -5.31 3.30 5.49
C LEU A 123 -6.21 4.33 4.83
N THR A 124 -5.82 4.84 3.68
CA THR A 124 -6.62 5.80 2.92
C THR A 124 -6.31 5.70 1.43
N PHE A 125 -7.10 6.41 0.62
CA PHE A 125 -6.82 6.59 -0.79
C PHE A 125 -7.16 8.01 -1.23
N SER A 126 -6.47 8.46 -2.28
CA SER A 126 -6.77 9.72 -2.96
C SER A 126 -6.85 9.46 -4.45
N TYR A 127 -7.99 9.72 -5.08
CA TYR A 127 -8.21 9.46 -6.51
C TYR A 127 -8.18 10.75 -7.33
N SER A 128 -7.59 10.69 -8.52
CA SER A 128 -7.59 11.78 -9.50
C SER A 128 -8.31 11.36 -10.78
N GLU A 129 -9.40 12.06 -11.11
CA GLU A 129 -10.11 11.90 -12.39
C GLU A 129 -9.22 12.27 -13.58
N LYS A 130 -8.34 13.27 -13.42
CA LYS A 130 -7.42 13.74 -14.47
C LYS A 130 -6.46 12.65 -14.90
N LEU A 131 -5.92 11.92 -13.93
CA LEU A 131 -4.97 10.83 -14.17
C LEU A 131 -5.66 9.49 -14.40
N HIS A 132 -6.90 9.33 -13.94
CA HIS A 132 -7.57 8.02 -13.84
C HIS A 132 -6.72 7.01 -13.04
N HIS A 133 -6.18 7.48 -11.92
CA HIS A 133 -5.36 6.73 -10.97
C HIS A 133 -5.73 7.13 -9.54
N TYR A 134 -5.48 6.25 -8.58
CA TYR A 134 -5.55 6.57 -7.16
C TYR A 134 -4.23 6.26 -6.45
N LEU A 135 -3.97 6.98 -5.36
CA LEU A 135 -2.97 6.61 -4.39
C LEU A 135 -3.57 5.64 -3.38
N HIS A 136 -2.97 4.47 -3.20
CA HIS A 136 -3.19 3.63 -2.02
C HIS A 136 -2.17 4.02 -0.96
N ILE A 137 -2.65 4.41 0.23
CA ILE A 137 -1.80 5.04 1.25
C ILE A 137 -1.93 4.25 2.56
N GLN A 138 -0.79 3.76 3.05
CA GLN A 138 -0.65 3.24 4.39
C GLN A 138 0.31 4.14 5.16
N LEU A 139 -0.18 4.72 6.26
CA LEU A 139 0.61 5.56 7.15
C LEU A 139 0.56 4.98 8.55
N GLU A 140 1.73 4.69 9.10
CA GLU A 140 1.89 4.22 10.47
C GLU A 140 2.62 5.25 11.30
N TYR A 141 2.05 5.59 12.45
CA TYR A 141 2.56 6.67 13.28
C TYR A 141 2.23 6.47 14.76
N PRO A 142 3.12 6.88 15.68
CA PRO A 142 2.83 6.86 17.12
C PRO A 142 1.72 7.84 17.51
N ARG A 143 1.07 7.62 18.65
CA ARG A 143 0.01 8.51 19.18
C ARG A 143 0.44 9.97 19.38
N ASN A 144 1.74 10.22 19.58
CA ASN A 144 2.30 11.55 19.81
C ASN A 144 2.82 12.23 18.54
N THR A 145 2.43 11.74 17.36
CA THR A 145 2.78 12.34 16.08
C THR A 145 2.20 13.75 15.96
N PRO A 146 2.96 14.75 15.46
CA PRO A 146 2.44 16.09 15.24
C PRO A 146 1.19 16.08 14.37
N LYS A 147 0.12 16.77 14.80
CA LYS A 147 -1.12 16.85 14.02
C LYS A 147 -0.90 17.55 12.68
N ASP A 148 -0.10 18.61 12.70
CA ASP A 148 0.28 19.38 11.51
C ASP A 148 0.94 18.51 10.44
N PHE A 149 1.72 17.49 10.83
CA PHE A 149 2.26 16.52 9.87
C PHE A 149 1.15 15.73 9.16
N ILE A 150 0.18 15.21 9.92
CA ILE A 150 -0.93 14.42 9.36
C ILE A 150 -1.78 15.29 8.43
N GLU A 151 -2.09 16.51 8.83
CA GLU A 151 -2.88 17.46 8.03
C GLU A 151 -2.16 17.87 6.75
N GLU A 152 -0.87 18.24 6.82
CA GLU A 152 -0.06 18.57 5.65
C GLU A 152 0.11 17.36 4.71
N PHE A 153 0.27 16.15 5.28
CA PHE A 153 0.39 14.92 4.51
C PHE A 153 -0.89 14.62 3.73
N GLU A 154 -2.04 14.67 4.38
CA GLU A 154 -3.34 14.48 3.72
C GLU A 154 -3.59 15.54 2.64
N ALA A 155 -3.25 16.81 2.92
CA ALA A 155 -3.39 17.88 1.95
C ALA A 155 -2.50 17.66 0.71
N LEU A 156 -1.29 17.13 0.89
CA LEU A 156 -0.39 16.76 -0.20
C LEU A 156 -0.95 15.58 -1.01
N MET A 157 -1.38 14.51 -0.34
CA MET A 157 -1.93 13.32 -1.00
C MET A 157 -3.20 13.64 -1.81
N ASN A 158 -4.07 14.52 -1.31
CA ASN A 158 -5.27 14.95 -2.02
C ASN A 158 -5.00 15.83 -3.26
N LYS A 159 -3.75 16.29 -3.44
CA LYS A 159 -3.31 17.12 -4.58
C LYS A 159 -2.20 16.46 -5.39
N PHE A 160 -2.06 15.13 -5.28
CA PHE A 160 -0.94 14.40 -5.85
C PHE A 160 -0.84 14.53 -7.38
N ASP A 161 -1.97 14.76 -8.05
CA ASP A 161 -2.05 14.87 -9.50
C ASP A 161 -1.42 16.14 -10.09
N ALA A 162 -1.09 17.11 -9.23
CA ALA A 162 -0.21 18.23 -9.57
C ALA A 162 1.27 17.81 -9.69
N TYR A 163 1.64 16.64 -9.13
CA TYR A 163 3.02 16.18 -8.98
C TYR A 163 3.30 14.83 -9.65
N VAL A 164 2.36 14.30 -10.44
CA VAL A 164 2.54 13.08 -11.22
C VAL A 164 2.48 13.43 -12.70
N ILE A 165 3.53 13.04 -13.44
CA ILE A 165 3.66 13.34 -14.87
C ILE A 165 3.39 12.07 -15.67
N VAL A 166 2.41 12.10 -16.57
CA VAL A 166 2.15 11.00 -17.51
C VAL A 166 2.81 11.32 -18.84
N LYS A 167 3.79 10.52 -19.27
CA LYS A 167 4.44 10.70 -20.57
C LYS A 167 3.51 10.19 -21.67
N GLY A 168 3.28 11.01 -22.71
CA GLY A 168 2.46 10.63 -23.87
C GLY A 168 1.06 11.25 -23.94
N LYS A 169 0.78 12.25 -23.10
CA LYS A 169 -0.31 13.22 -23.29
C LYS A 169 0.26 14.63 -23.44
#